data_AF-A0A383ATH9-F1
#
_entry.id   AF-A0A383ATH9-F1
#
_cell.length_a   1.000
_cell.length_b   1.000
_cell.length_c   1.000
_cell.angle_alpha   90.00
_cell.angle_beta   90.00
_cell.angle_gamma   90.00
#
_symmetry.space_group_name_H-M   'P 1'
#
loop_
_entity.id
_entity.type
_entity.pdbx_description
1 polymer ?
#
loop_
_entity_poly.entity_id
_entity_poly.type
_entity_poly.pdbx_seq_one_letter_code
_entity_poly.pdbx_strand_id
1 'polypeptide(L)'
;MLQTTDDLRIAGLRPLIPPAILMEELPVTEKASITVSSGRDAVNAALSGTDDRLVVVAGPCSIHDSEAAHEYGNRLQKAAEGHAADLIVIMRVYFEKPRTTVGWKGLINDPRLDGTFQIN
;
A
#
# COMPACT_ATOMS: atom_id res chain seq x y z
N MET A 1 -16.44 -7.62 46.81
CA MET A 1 -15.66 -6.62 46.04
C MET A 1 -15.83 -6.92 44.57
N LEU A 2 -15.98 -5.90 43.72
CA LEU A 2 -15.94 -6.07 42.27
C LEU A 2 -14.51 -6.44 41.85
N GLN A 3 -14.39 -7.43 40.96
CA GLN A 3 -13.12 -7.85 40.37
C GLN A 3 -12.98 -7.21 39.00
N THR A 4 -11.78 -6.73 38.67
CA THR A 4 -11.47 -6.28 37.32
C THR A 4 -11.38 -7.50 36.41
N THR A 5 -12.20 -7.52 35.35
CA THR A 5 -12.21 -8.59 34.34
C THR A 5 -11.88 -8.08 32.95
N ASP A 6 -11.64 -6.77 32.81
CA ASP A 6 -11.43 -6.08 31.54
C ASP A 6 -9.97 -5.64 31.37
N ASP A 7 -9.49 -5.54 30.13
CA ASP A 7 -8.15 -5.10 29.73
C ASP A 7 -6.95 -5.75 30.46
N LEU A 8 -7.14 -6.96 30.99
CA LEU A 8 -6.17 -7.65 31.88
C LEU A 8 -4.77 -7.87 31.27
N ARG A 9 -4.62 -7.79 29.95
CA ARG A 9 -3.35 -8.00 29.21
C ARG A 9 -3.08 -6.90 28.17
N ILE A 10 -3.67 -5.74 28.31
CA ILE A 10 -3.44 -4.61 27.41
C ILE A 10 -2.28 -3.78 27.93
N ALA A 11 -1.19 -3.71 27.14
CA ALA A 11 -0.02 -2.92 27.49
C ALA A 11 -0.27 -1.40 27.36
N GLY A 12 -1.22 -1.00 26.52
CA GLY A 12 -1.64 0.39 26.36
C GLY A 12 -2.60 0.57 25.19
N LEU A 13 -3.31 1.69 25.21
CA LEU A 13 -4.22 2.14 24.15
C LEU A 13 -3.72 3.49 23.65
N ARG A 14 -3.69 3.68 22.33
CA ARG A 14 -3.34 4.96 21.70
C ARG A 14 -4.42 5.31 20.68
N PRO A 15 -4.90 6.56 20.62
CA PRO A 15 -5.80 7.00 19.56
C PRO A 15 -5.14 6.87 18.18
N LEU A 16 -5.92 6.41 17.20
CA LEU A 16 -5.55 6.40 15.79
C LEU A 16 -6.19 7.61 15.11
N ILE A 17 -5.48 8.27 14.20
CA ILE A 17 -6.09 9.35 13.42
C ILE A 17 -7.28 8.81 12.61
N PRO A 18 -8.43 9.51 12.60
CA PRO A 18 -9.55 9.15 11.74
C PRO A 18 -9.15 9.22 10.26
N PRO A 19 -9.67 8.31 9.40
CA PRO A 19 -9.40 8.36 7.97
C PRO A 19 -9.74 9.70 7.31
N ALA A 20 -10.76 10.41 7.81
CA ALA A 20 -11.16 11.72 7.30
C ALA A 20 -10.04 12.77 7.42
N ILE A 21 -9.26 12.74 8.51
CA ILE A 21 -8.12 13.67 8.69
C ILE A 21 -7.06 13.39 7.64
N LEU A 22 -6.71 12.12 7.42
CA LEU A 22 -5.71 11.75 6.42
C LEU A 22 -6.15 12.10 4.99
N MET A 23 -7.45 11.96 4.68
CA MET A 23 -8.00 12.34 3.38
C MET A 23 -8.03 13.86 3.17
N GLU A 24 -8.15 14.64 4.25
CA GLU A 24 -8.08 16.11 4.21
C GLU A 24 -6.64 16.60 4.05
N GLU A 25 -5.68 16.00 4.76
CA GLU A 25 -4.25 16.35 4.67
C GLU A 25 -3.61 15.89 3.35
N LEU A 26 -4.05 14.76 2.81
CA LEU A 26 -3.56 14.16 1.56
C LEU A 26 -4.71 13.98 0.56
N PRO A 27 -5.28 15.08 0.03
CA PRO A 27 -6.41 15.00 -0.88
C PRO A 27 -6.00 14.33 -2.19
N VAL A 28 -6.92 13.55 -2.75
CA VAL A 28 -6.71 12.93 -4.06
C VAL A 28 -6.56 14.00 -5.14
N THR A 29 -5.50 13.89 -5.94
CA THR A 29 -5.33 14.76 -7.10
C THR A 29 -6.14 14.25 -8.29
N GLU A 30 -6.46 15.13 -9.24
CA GLU A 30 -7.12 14.73 -10.49
C GLU A 30 -6.34 13.62 -11.22
N LYS A 31 -5.01 13.76 -11.31
CA LYS A 31 -4.13 12.75 -11.91
C LYS A 31 -4.23 11.40 -11.19
N ALA A 32 -4.25 11.39 -9.86
CA ALA A 32 -4.40 10.16 -9.08
C ALA A 32 -5.77 9.52 -9.30
N SER A 33 -6.84 10.32 -9.31
CA SER A 33 -8.20 9.85 -9.59
C SER A 33 -8.30 9.17 -10.96
N ILE A 34 -7.80 9.83 -12.01
CA ILE A 34 -7.78 9.27 -13.37
C ILE A 34 -6.96 7.98 -13.42
N THR A 35 -5.76 7.98 -12.84
CA THR A 35 -4.88 6.80 -12.81
C THR A 35 -5.55 5.59 -12.15
N VAL A 36 -6.24 5.82 -11.02
CA VAL A 36 -6.96 4.76 -10.31
C VAL A 36 -8.16 4.26 -11.11
N SER A 37 -8.97 5.16 -11.68
CA SER A 37 -10.13 4.78 -12.48
C SER A 37 -9.71 3.99 -13.71
N SER A 38 -8.79 4.52 -14.52
CA SER A 38 -8.34 3.88 -15.75
C SER A 38 -7.66 2.54 -15.49
N GLY A 39 -6.90 2.43 -14.40
CA GLY A 39 -6.27 1.18 -14.00
C GLY A 39 -7.30 0.10 -13.64
N ARG A 40 -8.36 0.46 -12.90
CA ARG A 40 -9.47 -0.45 -12.59
C ARG A 40 -10.22 -0.88 -13.84
N ASP A 41 -10.52 0.07 -14.73
CA ASP A 41 -11.25 -0.21 -15.97
C ASP A 41 -10.45 -1.16 -16.88
N ALA A 42 -9.14 -0.95 -17.03
CA ALA A 42 -8.26 -1.82 -17.80
C ALA A 42 -8.18 -3.24 -17.20
N VAL A 43 -8.02 -3.36 -15.88
CA VAL A 43 -8.00 -4.68 -15.22
C VAL A 43 -9.35 -5.39 -15.36
N ASN A 44 -10.46 -4.67 -15.20
CA ASN A 44 -11.79 -5.24 -15.39
C ASN A 44 -11.97 -5.76 -16.82
N ALA A 45 -11.56 -4.99 -17.83
CA ALA A 45 -11.63 -5.38 -19.23
C ALA A 45 -10.79 -6.64 -19.54
N ALA A 46 -9.61 -6.76 -18.91
CA ALA A 46 -8.77 -7.95 -19.03
C ALA A 46 -9.41 -9.17 -18.34
N LEU A 47 -9.95 -8.99 -17.13
CA LEU A 47 -10.64 -10.06 -16.41
C LEU A 47 -11.93 -10.51 -17.11
N SER A 48 -12.61 -9.64 -17.84
CA SER A 48 -13.77 -9.98 -18.66
C SER A 48 -13.43 -10.53 -20.05
N GLY A 49 -12.14 -10.57 -20.43
CA GLY A 49 -11.67 -11.06 -21.72
C GLY A 49 -11.95 -10.13 -22.91
N THR A 50 -12.31 -8.87 -22.64
CA THR A 50 -12.53 -7.83 -23.67
C THR A 50 -11.25 -7.05 -23.99
N ASP A 51 -10.20 -7.25 -23.20
CA ASP A 51 -8.84 -6.77 -23.42
C ASP A 51 -7.92 -8.00 -23.26
N ASP A 52 -7.06 -8.26 -24.23
CA ASP A 52 -6.19 -9.44 -24.26
C ASP A 52 -4.82 -9.21 -23.61
N ARG A 53 -4.56 -7.99 -23.13
CA ARG A 53 -3.30 -7.66 -22.44
C ARG A 53 -3.15 -8.41 -21.12
N LEU A 54 -1.91 -8.72 -20.79
CA LEU A 54 -1.57 -9.39 -19.54
C LEU A 54 -1.47 -8.39 -18.38
N VAL A 55 -2.22 -8.62 -17.30
CA VAL A 55 -2.08 -7.86 -16.05
C VAL A 55 -0.82 -8.30 -15.31
N VAL A 56 0.09 -7.36 -15.05
CA VAL A 56 1.37 -7.61 -14.38
C VAL A 56 1.46 -6.78 -13.11
N VAL A 57 1.44 -7.44 -11.96
CA VAL A 57 1.67 -6.80 -10.65
C VAL A 57 3.13 -7.00 -10.25
N ALA A 58 3.94 -5.94 -10.32
CA ALA A 58 5.38 -6.00 -10.12
C ALA A 58 5.89 -4.92 -9.16
N GLY A 59 6.80 -5.28 -8.26
CA GLY A 59 7.40 -4.34 -7.32
C GLY A 59 8.03 -5.01 -6.10
N PRO A 60 8.53 -4.20 -5.15
CA PRO A 60 9.15 -4.70 -3.93
C PRO A 60 8.25 -5.65 -3.14
N CYS A 61 8.86 -6.59 -2.41
CA CYS A 61 8.10 -7.51 -1.57
C CYS A 61 7.30 -6.77 -0.48
N SER A 62 7.92 -5.77 0.13
CA SER A 62 7.34 -4.77 1.03
C SER A 62 8.19 -3.49 0.97
N ILE A 63 7.55 -2.32 0.99
CA ILE A 63 8.21 -1.01 0.97
C ILE A 63 8.58 -0.60 2.39
N HIS A 64 9.86 -0.27 2.61
CA HIS A 64 10.36 0.30 3.87
C HIS A 64 10.99 1.69 3.69
N ASP A 65 11.21 2.11 2.44
CA ASP A 65 11.82 3.38 2.05
C ASP A 65 10.96 3.98 0.92
N SER A 66 10.39 5.15 1.18
CA SER A 66 9.51 5.85 0.24
C SER A 66 10.26 6.44 -0.93
N GLU A 67 11.49 6.92 -0.76
CA GLU A 67 12.30 7.51 -1.83
C GLU A 67 12.69 6.44 -2.85
N ALA A 68 13.19 5.29 -2.37
CA ALA A 68 13.48 4.14 -3.23
C ALA A 68 12.22 3.60 -3.93
N ALA A 69 11.06 3.63 -3.27
CA ALA A 69 9.80 3.24 -3.88
C ALA A 69 9.37 4.19 -5.02
N HIS A 70 9.52 5.50 -4.83
CA HIS A 70 9.28 6.48 -5.89
C HIS A 70 10.24 6.33 -7.06
N GLU A 71 11.53 6.12 -6.79
CA GLU A 71 12.52 5.84 -7.83
C GLU A 71 12.16 4.59 -8.63
N TYR A 72 11.79 3.50 -7.94
CA TYR A 72 11.32 2.28 -8.59
C TYR A 72 10.08 2.53 -9.45
N GLY A 73 9.09 3.26 -8.93
CA GLY A 73 7.87 3.61 -9.66
C GLY A 73 8.16 4.38 -10.95
N ASN A 74 9.07 5.35 -10.90
CA ASN A 74 9.48 6.12 -12.08
C ASN A 74 10.19 5.23 -13.14
N ARG A 75 11.02 4.28 -12.69
CA ARG A 75 11.68 3.31 -13.59
C ARG A 75 10.67 2.33 -14.20
N LEU A 76 9.72 1.84 -13.38
CA LEU A 76 8.67 0.92 -13.82
C LEU A 76 7.74 1.58 -14.84
N GLN A 77 7.34 2.83 -14.62
CA GLN A 77 6.52 3.59 -15.56
C GLN A 77 7.18 3.66 -16.94
N LYS A 78 8.45 4.08 -17.01
CA LYS A 78 9.21 4.16 -18.27
C LYS A 78 9.32 2.81 -18.97
N ALA A 79 9.54 1.73 -18.22
CA ALA A 79 9.59 0.39 -18.78
C ALA A 79 8.22 -0.07 -19.31
N ALA A 80 7.13 0.27 -18.61
CA ALA A 80 5.77 -0.09 -18.99
C ALA A 80 5.31 0.58 -20.29
N GLU A 81 5.77 1.81 -20.58
CA GLU A 81 5.45 2.52 -21.83
C GLU A 81 5.80 1.72 -23.08
N GLY A 82 6.96 1.04 -23.08
CA GLY A 82 7.41 0.20 -24.20
C GLY A 82 6.61 -1.08 -24.41
N HIS A 83 5.76 -1.46 -23.44
CA HIS A 83 4.98 -2.70 -23.44
C HIS A 83 3.47 -2.45 -23.32
N ALA A 84 3.02 -1.19 -23.45
CA ALA A 84 1.63 -0.81 -23.18
C ALA A 84 0.59 -1.47 -24.10
N ALA A 85 1.02 -1.94 -25.28
CA ALA A 85 0.21 -2.69 -26.22
C ALA A 85 -0.13 -4.10 -25.72
N ASP A 86 0.74 -4.70 -24.90
CA ASP A 86 0.64 -6.10 -24.48
C ASP A 86 0.40 -6.26 -22.96
N LEU A 87 0.77 -5.26 -22.16
CA LEU A 87 0.80 -5.35 -20.70
C LEU A 87 -0.01 -4.23 -20.02
N ILE A 88 -0.71 -4.61 -18.95
CA ILE A 88 -1.27 -3.69 -17.94
C ILE A 88 -0.40 -3.80 -16.69
N VAL A 89 0.60 -2.91 -16.59
CA VAL A 89 1.58 -2.93 -15.49
C VAL A 89 1.08 -2.14 -14.28
N ILE A 90 1.06 -2.79 -13.12
CA ILE A 90 0.64 -2.22 -11.84
C ILE A 90 1.79 -2.36 -10.84
N MET A 91 2.21 -1.24 -10.24
CA MET A 91 3.23 -1.28 -9.19
C MET A 91 2.68 -1.98 -7.94
N ARG A 92 3.44 -2.96 -7.42
CA ARG A 92 3.17 -3.58 -6.12
C ARG A 92 3.60 -2.64 -4.99
N VAL A 93 2.64 -2.17 -4.20
CA VAL A 93 2.84 -1.24 -3.06
C VAL A 93 2.38 -1.91 -1.75
N TYR A 94 3.15 -2.89 -1.26
CA TYR A 94 2.83 -3.61 -0.03
C TYR A 94 3.60 -3.00 1.14
N PHE A 95 2.94 -2.75 2.28
CA PHE A 95 3.58 -2.13 3.44
C PHE A 95 4.13 -3.12 4.46
N GLU A 96 3.64 -4.36 4.48
CA GLU A 96 4.01 -5.38 5.46
C GLU A 96 4.16 -6.75 4.79
N LYS A 97 4.95 -7.62 5.42
CA LYS A 97 4.94 -9.06 5.20
C LYS A 97 4.44 -9.76 6.48
N PRO A 98 3.30 -10.48 6.45
CA PRO A 98 2.85 -11.28 7.59
C PRO A 98 3.90 -12.32 7.98
N ARG A 99 4.18 -12.42 9.29
CA ARG A 99 5.18 -13.35 9.84
C ARG A 99 4.70 -13.95 11.15
N THR A 100 5.00 -15.23 11.36
CA THR A 100 4.78 -15.95 12.63
C THR A 100 5.95 -15.81 13.60
N THR A 101 7.09 -15.28 13.12
CA THR A 101 8.30 -15.00 13.92
C THR A 101 8.45 -13.51 14.21
N VAL A 102 9.32 -13.17 15.17
CA VAL A 102 9.68 -11.78 15.48
C VAL A 102 10.40 -11.15 14.28
N GLY A 103 10.05 -9.91 13.96
CA GLY A 103 10.64 -9.12 12.88
C GLY A 103 9.87 -7.83 12.65
N TRP A 104 10.38 -7.00 11.75
CA TRP A 104 9.80 -5.70 11.40
C TRP A 104 8.33 -5.81 10.96
N LYS A 105 7.47 -4.91 11.47
CA LYS A 105 6.01 -5.00 11.32
C LYS A 105 5.43 -4.22 10.14
N GLY A 106 6.29 -3.71 9.26
CA GLY A 106 5.88 -2.99 8.06
C GLY A 106 5.85 -1.49 8.23
N LEU A 107 5.74 -0.77 7.11
CA LEU A 107 5.89 0.69 7.06
C LEU A 107 4.79 1.43 7.82
N ILE A 108 3.57 0.90 7.85
CA ILE A 108 2.48 1.47 8.64
C ILE A 108 2.76 1.28 10.14
N ASN A 109 3.13 0.07 10.55
CA ASN A 109 3.26 -0.23 11.98
C ASN A 109 4.55 0.32 12.58
N ASP A 110 5.67 0.32 11.85
CA ASP A 110 6.98 0.70 12.35
C ASP A 110 7.79 1.44 11.26
N PRO A 111 7.39 2.67 10.89
CA PRO A 111 7.95 3.39 9.74
C PRO A 111 9.44 3.73 9.89
N ARG A 112 9.93 3.82 11.13
CA ARG A 112 11.31 4.19 11.45
C ARG A 112 12.26 3.01 11.57
N LEU A 113 11.76 1.78 11.41
CA LEU A 113 12.55 0.54 11.49
C LEU A 113 13.24 0.36 12.85
N ASP A 114 12.68 0.94 13.91
CA ASP A 114 13.29 1.04 15.25
C ASP A 114 12.41 0.43 16.35
N GLY A 115 11.27 -0.19 16.00
CA GLY A 115 10.34 -0.82 16.93
C GLY A 115 9.53 0.18 17.76
N THR A 116 9.44 1.44 17.35
CA THR A 116 8.75 2.49 18.15
C THR A 116 7.25 2.55 17.94
N PHE A 117 6.73 1.86 16.94
CA PHE A 117 5.30 1.76 16.62
C PHE A 117 4.59 3.10 16.40
N GLN A 118 5.20 3.98 15.59
CA GLN A 118 4.61 5.26 15.19
C GLN A 118 3.63 5.06 14.02
N ILE A 119 2.38 4.68 14.35
CA ILE A 119 1.37 4.34 13.34
C ILE A 119 0.77 5.59 12.65
N ASN A 120 0.67 6.71 13.38
CA ASN A 120 0.17 7.98 12.84
C ASN A 120 1.29 8.75 12.14
#